data_AF-A0A948DJZ4-F1
#
_entry.id   AF-A0A948DJZ4-F1
#
_cell.length_a   1.000
_cell.length_b   1.000
_cell.length_c   1.000
_cell.angle_alpha   90.00
_cell.angle_beta   90.00
_cell.angle_gamma   90.00
#
_symmetry.space_group_name_H-M   'P 1'
#
loop_
_entity.id
_entity.type
_entity.pdbx_description
1 polymer ?
#
loop_
_entity_poly.entity_id
_entity_poly.type
_entity_poly.pdbx_seq_one_letter_code
_entity_poly.pdbx_strand_id
1 'polypeptide(L)'
;MEETKIDKLRNELVKLREERSKVIFEKGLAAEENKDLRENFAYDYWFEKECQMKARIIQVVNMIEEISSKSKPKKIVKRKKLQKVKGTYEPHKWL
;
A
#
# COMPACT_ATOMS: atom_id res chain seq x y z
N MET A 1 -17.22 -12.78 26.76
CA MET A 1 -17.69 -12.13 25.51
C MET A 1 -16.85 -12.68 24.37
N GLU A 2 -17.44 -13.34 23.39
CA GLU A 2 -16.70 -13.85 22.23
C GLU A 2 -16.21 -12.67 21.39
N GLU A 3 -14.89 -12.58 21.18
CA GLU A 3 -14.32 -11.60 20.25
C GLU A 3 -14.83 -11.90 18.84
N THR A 4 -15.44 -10.89 18.21
CA THR A 4 -15.88 -11.05 16.83
C THR A 4 -14.66 -11.17 15.91
N LYS A 5 -14.84 -11.84 14.76
CA LYS A 5 -13.79 -11.95 13.73
C LYS A 5 -13.25 -10.57 13.29
N ILE A 6 -14.10 -9.53 13.35
CA ILE A 6 -13.72 -8.15 13.04
C ILE A 6 -12.79 -7.58 14.10
N ASP A 7 -13.05 -7.83 15.38
CA ASP A 7 -12.21 -7.33 16.48
C ASP A 7 -10.81 -7.93 16.42
N LYS A 8 -10.69 -9.22 16.06
CA LYS A 8 -9.40 -9.86 15.81
C LYS A 8 -8.62 -9.20 14.67
N LEU A 9 -9.28 -8.89 13.55
CA LEU A 9 -8.65 -8.20 12.41
C LEU A 9 -8.26 -6.76 12.76
N ARG A 10 -9.06 -6.06 13.58
CA ARG A 10 -8.71 -4.72 14.09
C ARG A 10 -7.49 -4.78 15.00
N ASN A 11 -7.42 -5.76 15.90
CA ASN A 11 -6.26 -5.96 16.76
C ASN A 11 -5.00 -6.33 15.96
N GLU A 12 -5.12 -7.19 14.94
CA GLU A 12 -4.03 -7.49 14.00
C GLU A 12 -3.57 -6.22 13.27
N LEU A 13 -4.51 -5.38 12.82
CA LEU A 13 -4.20 -4.13 12.13
C LEU A 13 -3.48 -3.11 13.02
N VAL A 14 -3.83 -3.03 14.31
CA VAL A 14 -3.09 -2.20 15.28
C VAL A 14 -1.66 -2.71 15.43
N LYS A 15 -1.47 -4.02 15.66
CA LYS A 15 -0.14 -4.63 15.77
C LYS A 15 0.71 -4.39 14.52
N LEU A 16 0.14 -4.60 13.33
CA LEU A 16 0.84 -4.36 12.06
C LEU A 16 1.24 -2.90 11.88
N ARG A 17 0.45 -1.94 12.39
CA ARG A 17 0.81 -0.51 12.36
C ARG A 17 1.96 -0.20 13.32
N GLU A 18 1.94 -0.75 14.53
CA GLU A 18 3.01 -0.59 15.50
C GLU A 18 4.33 -1.20 15.00
N GLU A 19 4.28 -2.41 14.46
CA GLU A 19 5.41 -3.07 13.81
C GLU A 19 5.93 -2.26 12.62
N ARG A 20 5.04 -1.72 11.78
CA ARG A 20 5.44 -0.85 10.68
C ARG A 20 6.18 0.40 11.17
N SER A 21 5.74 1.01 12.26
CA SER A 21 6.43 2.16 12.85
C SER A 21 7.85 1.82 13.29
N LYS A 22 8.06 0.62 13.87
CA LYS A 22 9.40 0.13 14.22
C LYS A 22 10.26 -0.07 12.98
N VAL A 23 9.73 -0.73 11.95
CA VAL A 23 10.46 -0.94 10.67
C VAL A 23 10.85 0.39 10.02
N ILE A 24 9.98 1.40 10.05
CA ILE A 24 10.30 2.73 9.53
C ILE A 24 11.44 3.37 10.32
N PHE A 25 11.41 3.23 11.64
CA PHE A 25 12.47 3.73 12.50
C PHE A 25 13.82 3.07 12.20
N GLU A 26 13.88 1.74 12.16
CA GLU A 26 15.09 0.99 11.83
C GLU A 26 15.63 1.31 10.43
N LYS A 27 14.74 1.51 9.45
CA LYS A 27 15.12 1.95 8.11
C LYS A 27 15.77 3.34 8.13
N GLY A 28 15.24 4.25 8.95
CA GLY A 28 15.80 5.59 9.14
C GLY A 28 17.17 5.54 9.79
N LEU A 29 17.34 4.70 10.82
CA LEU A 29 18.62 4.48 11.48
C LEU A 29 19.67 3.92 10.50
N ALA A 30 19.29 2.89 9.73
CA ALA A 30 20.16 2.32 8.69
C ALA A 30 20.56 3.37 7.63
N ALA A 31 19.65 4.28 7.27
CA ALA A 31 19.94 5.39 6.35
C ALA A 31 20.90 6.44 6.94
N GLU A 32 20.85 6.66 8.25
CA GLU A 32 21.73 7.61 8.94
C GLU A 32 23.14 7.05 9.15
N GLU A 33 23.24 5.77 9.51
CA GLU A 33 24.52 5.08 9.73
C GLU A 33 25.34 4.95 8.43
N ASN A 34 24.67 4.75 7.30
CA ASN A 34 25.29 4.59 6.00
C ASN A 34 24.99 5.78 5.09
N LYS A 35 26.02 6.59 4.84
CA LYS A 35 25.92 7.82 4.02
C LYS A 35 25.62 7.57 2.54
N ASP A 36 25.76 6.33 2.06
CA ASP A 36 25.35 5.93 0.72
C ASP A 36 24.20 4.92 0.81
N LEU A 37 23.05 5.30 0.25
CA LEU A 37 21.83 4.50 0.25
C LEU A 37 21.81 3.46 -0.88
N ARG A 38 22.72 3.54 -1.87
CA ARG A 38 22.70 2.66 -3.05
C ARG A 38 23.25 1.26 -2.77
N GLU A 39 24.16 1.15 -1.80
CA GLU A 39 24.81 -0.11 -1.41
C GLU A 39 24.52 -0.47 0.06
N ASN A 40 23.47 0.11 0.63
CA ASN A 40 23.09 -0.12 2.01
C ASN A 40 22.14 -1.30 2.14
N PHE A 41 22.71 -2.50 2.24
CA PHE A 41 21.95 -3.74 2.40
C PHE A 41 20.96 -3.71 3.58
N ALA A 42 21.33 -3.04 4.68
CA ALA A 42 20.45 -2.89 5.83
C ALA A 42 19.22 -2.02 5.49
N TYR A 43 19.42 -0.91 4.77
CA TYR A 43 18.32 -0.08 4.29
C TYR A 43 17.39 -0.85 3.35
N ASP A 44 17.95 -1.56 2.37
CA ASP A 44 17.17 -2.34 1.40
C ASP A 44 16.34 -3.43 2.09
N TYR A 45 16.91 -4.13 3.06
CA TYR A 45 16.21 -5.11 3.87
C TYR A 45 15.00 -4.47 4.60
N TRP A 46 15.20 -3.34 5.26
CA TRP A 46 14.13 -2.67 5.99
C TRP A 46 13.09 -2.04 5.05
N PHE A 47 13.51 -1.58 3.88
CA PHE A 47 12.62 -1.10 2.83
C PHE A 47 11.69 -2.22 2.33
N GLU A 48 12.24 -3.39 2.00
CA GLU A 48 11.47 -4.55 1.56
C GLU A 48 10.50 -5.01 2.65
N LYS A 49 10.94 -5.04 3.92
CA LYS A 49 10.07 -5.29 5.07
C LYS A 49 8.93 -4.27 5.17
N GLU A 50 9.19 -2.98 4.98
CA GLU A 50 8.14 -1.95 5.00
C GLU A 50 7.09 -2.20 3.89
N CYS A 51 7.53 -2.58 2.70
CA CYS A 51 6.66 -2.95 1.58
C CYS A 51 5.77 -4.15 1.90
N GLN A 52 6.33 -5.21 2.48
CA GLN A 52 5.58 -6.39 2.91
C GLN A 52 4.54 -6.03 3.99
N MET A 53 4.91 -5.21 4.97
CA MET A 53 3.99 -4.74 6.00
C MET A 53 2.85 -3.91 5.42
N LYS A 54 3.14 -2.99 4.49
CA LYS A 54 2.11 -2.21 3.78
C LYS A 54 1.13 -3.11 3.04
N ALA A 55 1.64 -4.09 2.28
CA ALA A 55 0.80 -5.04 1.56
C ALA A 55 -0.11 -5.82 2.53
N ARG A 56 0.43 -6.27 3.66
CA ARG A 56 -0.35 -6.98 4.68
C ARG A 56 -1.43 -6.08 5.32
N ILE A 57 -1.11 -4.83 5.64
CA ILE A 57 -2.09 -3.87 6.16
C ILE A 57 -3.23 -3.68 5.15
N ILE A 58 -2.93 -3.49 3.87
CA ILE A 58 -3.94 -3.33 2.82
C ILE A 58 -4.82 -4.57 2.73
N GLN A 59 -4.24 -5.78 2.79
CA GLN A 59 -5.01 -7.03 2.81
C GLN A 59 -5.97 -7.09 3.99
N VAL A 60 -5.51 -6.77 5.21
CA VAL A 60 -6.36 -6.79 6.42
C VAL A 60 -7.46 -5.75 6.33
N VAL A 61 -7.19 -4.54 5.83
CA VAL A 61 -8.21 -3.52 5.57
C VAL A 61 -9.27 -4.04 4.61
N ASN A 62 -8.85 -4.62 3.48
CA ASN A 62 -9.77 -5.19 2.49
C ASN A 62 -10.61 -6.32 3.09
N MET A 63 -10.04 -7.18 3.95
CA MET A 63 -10.81 -8.23 4.65
C MET A 63 -11.86 -7.64 5.58
N ILE A 64 -11.53 -6.57 6.32
CA ILE A 64 -12.49 -5.86 7.17
C ILE A 64 -13.61 -5.24 6.31
N GLU A 65 -13.24 -4.59 5.20
CA GLU A 65 -14.19 -4.00 4.26
C GLU A 65 -15.09 -5.06 3.61
N GLU A 66 -14.57 -6.22 3.22
CA GLU A 66 -15.35 -7.33 2.65
C GLU A 66 -16.35 -7.88 3.65
N ILE A 67 -15.95 -8.06 4.90
CA ILE A 67 -16.85 -8.48 5.97
C ILE A 67 -17.93 -7.42 6.20
N SER A 68 -17.56 -6.13 6.22
CA SER A 68 -18.49 -5.02 6.41
C SER A 68 -19.42 -4.79 5.22
N SER A 69 -18.94 -5.03 3.99
CA SER A 69 -19.63 -4.74 2.72
C SER A 69 -20.50 -5.88 2.21
N LYS A 70 -20.42 -7.08 2.80
CA LYS A 70 -21.47 -8.12 2.64
C LYS A 70 -22.88 -7.62 2.98
N SER A 71 -23.02 -6.43 3.60
CA SER A 71 -24.29 -5.74 3.83
C SER A 71 -24.83 -4.94 2.62
N LYS A 72 -24.05 -4.68 1.56
CA LYS A 72 -24.50 -3.86 0.42
C LYS A 72 -24.07 -4.45 -0.93
N PRO A 73 -25.01 -4.75 -1.84
CA PRO A 73 -24.66 -5.23 -3.18
C PRO A 73 -23.83 -4.17 -3.91
N LYS A 74 -22.63 -4.55 -4.39
CA LYS A 74 -21.77 -3.68 -5.19
C LYS A 74 -22.52 -3.31 -6.48
N LYS A 75 -22.96 -2.06 -6.61
CA LYS A 75 -23.53 -1.54 -7.87
C LYS A 75 -22.45 -1.64 -8.95
N ILE A 76 -22.71 -2.45 -9.97
CA ILE A 76 -21.85 -2.57 -11.15
C ILE A 76 -21.92 -1.22 -11.89
N VAL A 77 -20.90 -0.38 -11.69
CA VAL A 77 -20.73 0.83 -12.49
C VAL A 77 -20.10 0.41 -13.81
N LYS A 78 -20.91 0.36 -14.88
CA LYS A 78 -20.44 0.10 -16.24
C LYS A 78 -19.36 1.14 -16.59
N ARG A 79 -18.12 0.71 -16.80
CA ARG A 79 -17.03 1.57 -17.28
C ARG A 79 -17.45 2.22 -18.60
N LYS A 80 -17.56 3.55 -18.63
CA LYS A 80 -17.69 4.30 -19.89
C LYS A 80 -16.41 4.07 -20.69
N LYS A 81 -16.55 3.55 -21.92
CA LYS A 81 -15.43 3.41 -22.86
C LYS A 81 -14.80 4.79 -23.08
N LEU A 82 -13.53 4.94 -22.75
CA LEU A 82 -12.73 6.11 -23.10
C LEU A 82 -12.73 6.25 -24.63
N GLN A 83 -13.29 7.36 -25.13
CA GLN A 83 -13.19 7.70 -26.54
C GLN A 83 -11.71 7.95 -26.86
N LYS A 84 -11.18 7.23 -27.84
CA LYS A 84 -9.84 7.49 -28.39
C LYS A 84 -9.85 8.88 -29.01
N VAL A 85 -9.22 9.84 -28.35
CA VAL A 85 -8.90 11.13 -28.96
C VAL A 85 -7.83 10.85 -30.01
N LYS A 86 -8.17 11.03 -31.29
CA LYS A 86 -7.19 11.04 -32.38
C LYS A 86 -6.39 12.34 -32.27
N GLY A 87 -5.26 12.31 -31.57
CA GLY A 87 -4.30 13.42 -31.61
C GLY A 87 -3.65 13.45 -32.98
N THR A 88 -3.88 14.51 -33.75
CA THR A 88 -3.06 14.85 -34.91
C THR A 88 -1.74 15.41 -34.40
N TYR A 89 -0.66 14.65 -34.56
CA TYR A 89 0.68 15.13 -34.29
C TYR A 89 1.10 16.06 -35.43
N GLU A 90 1.22 17.36 -35.14
CA GLU A 90 1.89 18.30 -36.04
C GLU A 90 3.35 18.42 -35.61
N PRO A 91 4.32 17.97 -36.43
CA PRO A 91 5.73 18.15 -36.11
C PRO A 91 6.07 19.63 -36.16
N HIS A 92 6.60 20.16 -35.04
CA HIS A 92 7.16 21.51 -35.02
C HIS A 92 8.29 21.59 -36.06
N LYS A 93 8.10 22.45 -37.06
CA LYS A 93 9.17 22.81 -38.00
C LYS A 93 10.19 23.65 -37.25
N TRP A 94 11.34 23.08 -36.93
CA TRP A 94 12.51 23.87 -36.57
C TRP A 94 13.13 24.41 -37.86
N LEU A 95 12.81 25.68 -38.15
CA LEU A 95 13.56 26.59 -39.00
C LEU A 95 13.56 27.95 -38.30
#